data_AF-A0A1E4Q1L1-F1
#
_entry.id   AF-A0A1E4Q1L1-F1
#
_cell.length_a   1.000
_cell.length_b   1.000
_cell.length_c   1.000
_cell.angle_alpha   90.00
_cell.angle_beta   90.00
_cell.angle_gamma   90.00
#
_symmetry.space_group_name_H-M   'P 1'
#
loop_
_entity.id
_entity.type
_entity.pdbx_description
1 polymer ?
#
loop_
_entity_poly.entity_id
_entity_poly.type
_entity_poly.pdbx_seq_one_letter_code
_entity_poly.pdbx_strand_id
1 'polypeptide(L)'
;MRPPRDNTDAEIEAFTTVCERLGGFDDRVWPEWADGYLTALAAGPRAIAFDEWLPAMAGDAFERAFADPEDRAMAEAALKARTAVLADQLDAEALFDDPERLRLSPLMSAWDEAARAQAVADGAMAAADAAELVTGGLWADGFVAAIEDFAADWTATPDDDDAALFVELLAQVHALRLAEGSEALREHLRTTYGEDGADRERLVDEACYAVQDLRLWWVDHAPRPATRRVAPTPGRNDPCPCGSGRKFKKCHGATPG
;
A
#
# COMPACT_ATOMS: atom_id res chain seq x y z
N MET A 1 18.98 5.93 15.54
CA MET A 1 17.75 5.88 14.73
C MET A 1 18.11 6.16 13.29
N ARG A 2 17.76 5.25 12.37
CA ARG A 2 18.05 5.34 10.93
C ARG A 2 17.09 6.37 10.29
N PRO A 3 17.56 7.41 9.59
CA PRO A 3 16.66 8.34 8.90
C PRO A 3 15.88 7.59 7.79
N PRO A 4 14.61 7.96 7.52
CA PRO A 4 13.88 7.43 6.38
C PRO A 4 14.59 7.81 5.08
N ARG A 5 14.54 6.90 4.11
CA ARG A 5 14.90 7.22 2.74
C ARG A 5 13.82 8.11 2.13
N ASP A 6 14.25 9.14 1.41
CA ASP A 6 13.38 9.93 0.53
C ASP A 6 13.63 9.55 -0.93
N ASN A 7 12.61 9.73 -1.76
CA ASN A 7 12.80 9.71 -3.21
C ASN A 7 13.65 10.92 -3.64
N THR A 8 14.49 10.71 -4.64
CA THR A 8 15.09 11.83 -5.37
C THR A 8 14.05 12.49 -6.28
N ASP A 9 14.25 13.76 -6.64
CA ASP A 9 13.38 14.48 -7.58
C ASP A 9 13.18 13.70 -8.90
N ALA A 10 14.25 13.07 -9.40
CA ALA A 10 14.19 12.25 -10.62
C ALA A 10 13.35 10.97 -10.45
N GLU A 11 13.35 10.37 -9.27
CA GLU A 11 12.48 9.21 -8.99
C GLU A 11 11.02 9.62 -8.91
N ILE A 12 10.72 10.79 -8.32
CA ILE A 12 9.35 11.34 -8.29
C ILE A 12 8.88 11.71 -9.69
N GLU A 13 9.69 12.39 -10.49
CA GLU A 13 9.35 12.75 -11.87
C GLU A 13 9.06 11.50 -12.72
N ALA A 14 9.91 10.47 -12.60
CA ALA A 14 9.71 9.21 -13.30
C ALA A 14 8.43 8.50 -12.86
N PHE A 15 8.15 8.46 -11.56
CA PHE A 15 6.92 7.87 -11.01
C PHE A 15 5.67 8.62 -11.50
N THR A 16 5.65 9.94 -11.39
CA THR A 16 4.56 10.80 -11.87
C THR A 16 4.30 10.59 -13.36
N THR A 17 5.36 10.58 -14.18
CA THR A 17 5.24 10.34 -15.64
C THR A 17 4.58 8.99 -15.94
N VAL A 18 4.92 7.94 -15.17
CA VAL A 18 4.31 6.62 -15.33
C VAL A 18 2.83 6.65 -14.97
N CYS A 19 2.49 7.25 -13.82
CA CYS A 19 1.11 7.36 -13.36
C CYS A 19 0.24 8.17 -14.34
N GLU A 20 0.72 9.31 -14.85
CA GLU A 20 0.00 10.12 -15.84
C GLU A 20 -0.27 9.35 -17.14
N ARG A 21 0.69 8.56 -17.60
CA ARG A 21 0.50 7.71 -18.78
C ARG A 21 -0.51 6.60 -18.53
N LEU A 22 -0.51 5.99 -17.34
CA LEU A 22 -1.53 5.03 -16.94
C LEU A 22 -2.92 5.68 -16.86
N GLY A 23 -2.99 6.90 -16.31
CA GLY A 23 -4.18 7.75 -16.22
C GLY A 23 -4.88 7.98 -17.57
N GLY A 24 -4.11 8.01 -18.66
CA GLY A 24 -4.64 8.10 -20.03
C GLY A 24 -5.42 6.86 -20.50
N PHE A 25 -5.31 5.73 -19.79
CA PHE A 25 -5.98 4.46 -20.10
C PHE A 25 -6.92 3.98 -18.99
N ASP A 26 -6.66 4.35 -17.74
CA ASP A 26 -7.48 4.11 -16.55
C ASP A 26 -7.53 5.39 -15.72
N ASP A 27 -8.68 6.05 -15.72
CA ASP A 27 -8.88 7.39 -15.13
C ASP A 27 -8.74 7.42 -13.59
N ARG A 28 -8.63 6.26 -12.96
CA ARG A 28 -8.36 6.13 -11.51
C ARG A 28 -6.88 6.35 -11.18
N VAL A 29 -5.97 6.05 -12.11
CA VAL A 29 -4.53 6.02 -11.84
C VAL A 29 -3.92 7.42 -11.96
N TRP A 30 -3.85 8.12 -10.83
CA TRP A 30 -3.16 9.40 -10.67
C TRP A 30 -1.97 9.25 -9.71
N PRO A 31 -0.95 10.12 -9.75
CA PRO A 31 0.23 9.99 -8.88
C PRO A 31 -0.10 9.84 -7.39
N GLU A 32 -1.01 10.67 -6.86
CA GLU A 32 -1.43 10.63 -5.45
C GLU A 32 -2.20 9.33 -5.12
N TRP A 33 -3.11 8.93 -6.01
CA TRP A 33 -3.89 7.70 -5.86
C TRP A 33 -2.98 6.46 -5.91
N ALA A 34 -2.07 6.39 -6.89
CA ALA A 34 -1.11 5.30 -7.00
C ALA A 34 -0.18 5.27 -5.77
N ASP A 35 0.23 6.42 -5.25
CA ASP A 35 1.03 6.48 -4.04
C ASP A 35 0.31 5.91 -2.81
N GLY A 36 -0.96 6.26 -2.64
CA GLY A 36 -1.80 5.70 -1.59
C GLY A 36 -1.96 4.18 -1.72
N TYR A 37 -2.20 3.71 -2.95
CA TYR A 37 -2.27 2.27 -3.26
C TYR A 37 -0.99 1.56 -2.84
N LEU A 38 0.16 2.06 -3.29
CA LEU A 38 1.47 1.49 -2.96
C LEU A 38 1.79 1.58 -1.47
N THR A 39 1.30 2.61 -0.78
CA THR A 39 1.46 2.75 0.67
C THR A 39 0.71 1.64 1.41
N ALA A 40 -0.53 1.34 1.02
CA ALA A 40 -1.27 0.22 1.60
C ALA A 40 -0.52 -1.11 1.38
N LEU A 41 0.01 -1.36 0.18
CA LEU A 41 0.81 -2.57 -0.08
C LEU A 41 2.04 -2.67 0.86
N ALA A 42 2.70 -1.56 1.14
CA ALA A 42 3.86 -1.51 2.03
C ALA A 42 3.49 -1.64 3.52
N ALA A 43 2.33 -1.11 3.92
CA ALA A 43 1.81 -1.20 5.28
C ALA A 43 1.18 -2.56 5.60
N GLY A 44 0.72 -3.27 4.58
CA GLY A 44 -0.09 -4.48 4.69
C GLY A 44 0.62 -5.70 5.32
N PRO A 45 -0.13 -6.80 5.53
CA PRO A 45 0.32 -7.98 6.28
C PRO A 45 1.45 -8.76 5.60
N ARG A 46 1.62 -8.61 4.29
CA ARG A 46 2.62 -9.34 3.51
C ARG A 46 3.17 -8.48 2.38
N ALA A 47 4.40 -8.78 1.98
CA ALA A 47 4.94 -8.25 0.74
C ALA A 47 4.23 -8.90 -0.45
N ILE A 48 3.65 -8.08 -1.33
CA ILE A 48 2.97 -8.51 -2.55
C ILE A 48 3.94 -8.37 -3.72
N ALA A 49 4.03 -9.40 -4.57
CA ALA A 49 4.97 -9.39 -5.69
C ALA A 49 4.54 -8.38 -6.77
N PHE A 50 5.50 -7.80 -7.48
CA PHE A 50 5.25 -6.84 -8.57
C PHE A 50 4.25 -7.38 -9.61
N ASP A 51 4.45 -8.63 -10.03
CA ASP A 51 3.58 -9.29 -11.02
C ASP A 51 2.18 -9.62 -10.49
N GLU A 52 1.96 -9.49 -9.18
CA GLU A 52 0.66 -9.69 -8.53
C GLU A 52 -0.08 -8.35 -8.35
N TRP A 53 0.58 -7.32 -7.81
CA TRP A 53 -0.11 -6.05 -7.53
C TRP A 53 -0.24 -5.15 -8.76
N LEU A 54 0.68 -5.19 -9.72
CA LEU A 54 0.60 -4.30 -10.88
C LEU A 54 -0.67 -4.55 -11.72
N PRO A 55 -1.04 -5.80 -12.06
CA PRO A 55 -2.29 -6.07 -12.77
C PRO A 55 -3.54 -5.75 -11.95
N ALA A 56 -3.48 -5.84 -10.62
CA ALA A 56 -4.60 -5.44 -9.75
C ALA A 56 -4.81 -3.92 -9.81
N MET A 57 -3.74 -3.15 -9.61
CA MET A 57 -3.76 -1.69 -9.61
C MET A 57 -4.13 -1.09 -10.96
N ALA A 58 -3.55 -1.61 -12.05
CA ALA A 58 -3.60 -0.97 -13.37
C ALA A 58 -4.33 -1.79 -14.46
N GLY A 59 -4.83 -2.99 -14.15
CA GLY A 59 -5.50 -3.84 -15.14
C GLY A 59 -4.66 -4.07 -16.40
N ASP A 60 -5.23 -3.75 -17.56
CA ASP A 60 -4.53 -3.80 -18.85
C ASP A 60 -3.85 -2.48 -19.27
N ALA A 61 -4.00 -1.42 -18.46
CA ALA A 61 -3.49 -0.08 -18.77
C ALA A 61 -1.96 -0.08 -18.91
N PHE A 62 -1.26 -0.85 -18.08
CA PHE A 62 0.21 -0.93 -18.14
C PHE A 62 0.70 -1.51 -19.47
N GLU A 63 0.10 -2.61 -19.93
CA GLU A 63 0.45 -3.24 -21.21
C GLU A 63 0.13 -2.33 -22.40
N ARG A 64 -0.95 -1.54 -22.30
CA ARG A 64 -1.37 -0.60 -23.35
C ARG A 64 -0.50 0.66 -23.36
N ALA A 65 -0.09 1.14 -22.20
CA ALA A 65 0.74 2.32 -22.05
C ALA A 65 2.21 2.07 -22.40
N PHE A 66 2.75 0.88 -22.09
CA PHE A 66 4.18 0.57 -22.19
C PHE A 66 4.43 -0.69 -23.02
N ALA A 67 4.10 -0.63 -24.31
CA ALA A 67 4.29 -1.74 -25.26
C ALA A 67 5.75 -1.94 -25.71
N ASP A 68 6.56 -0.87 -25.65
CA ASP A 68 7.99 -0.95 -25.96
C ASP A 68 8.78 -1.56 -24.78
N PRO A 69 9.69 -2.53 -25.00
CA PRO A 69 10.41 -3.18 -23.90
C PRO A 69 11.30 -2.28 -23.04
N GLU A 70 11.92 -1.25 -23.63
CA GLU A 70 12.80 -0.33 -22.90
C GLU A 70 11.95 0.62 -22.05
N ASP A 71 10.90 1.17 -22.64
CA ASP A 71 9.93 2.03 -21.95
C ASP A 71 9.22 1.28 -20.81
N ARG A 72 8.84 0.02 -21.04
CA ARG A 72 8.31 -0.87 -20.01
C ARG A 72 9.30 -1.04 -18.86
N ALA A 73 10.56 -1.34 -19.15
CA ALA A 73 11.57 -1.54 -18.12
C ALA A 73 11.79 -0.27 -17.28
N MET A 74 11.75 0.92 -17.91
CA MET A 74 11.82 2.19 -17.21
C MET A 74 10.60 2.43 -16.32
N ALA A 75 9.39 2.14 -16.80
CA ALA A 75 8.17 2.28 -16.03
C ALA A 75 8.14 1.35 -14.81
N GLU A 76 8.53 0.08 -14.99
CA GLU A 76 8.67 -0.85 -13.88
C GLU A 76 9.70 -0.37 -12.86
N ALA A 77 10.84 0.18 -13.31
CA ALA A 77 11.89 0.69 -12.43
C ALA A 77 11.40 1.88 -11.59
N ALA A 78 10.62 2.80 -12.18
CA ALA A 78 10.05 3.95 -11.47
C ALA A 78 9.05 3.51 -10.37
N LEU A 79 8.13 2.59 -10.70
CA LEU A 79 7.18 2.03 -9.74
C LEU A 79 7.89 1.24 -8.62
N LYS A 80 8.92 0.46 -8.97
CA LYS A 80 9.76 -0.28 -8.00
C LYS A 80 10.57 0.67 -7.11
N ALA A 81 11.03 1.80 -7.64
CA ALA A 81 11.76 2.81 -6.85
C ALA A 81 10.85 3.45 -5.80
N ARG A 82 9.61 3.84 -6.16
CA ARG A 82 8.65 4.39 -5.19
C ARG A 82 8.25 3.37 -4.13
N THR A 83 7.94 2.13 -4.52
CA THR A 83 7.61 1.07 -3.55
C THR A 83 8.76 0.76 -2.59
N ALA A 84 10.02 0.79 -3.06
CA ALA A 84 11.18 0.59 -2.20
C ALA A 84 11.36 1.71 -1.16
N VAL A 85 11.02 2.96 -1.50
CA VAL A 85 11.03 4.08 -0.54
C VAL A 85 9.94 3.91 0.51
N LEU A 86 8.71 3.61 0.10
CA LEU A 86 7.59 3.37 1.02
C LEU A 86 7.89 2.19 1.97
N ALA A 87 8.50 1.12 1.47
CA ALA A 87 8.92 -0.02 2.29
C ALA A 87 10.04 0.34 3.31
N ASP A 88 10.93 1.28 2.99
CA ASP A 88 11.94 1.78 3.94
C ASP A 88 11.33 2.70 5.01
N GLN A 89 10.37 3.54 4.62
CA GLN A 89 9.65 4.43 5.52
C GLN A 89 8.77 3.64 6.50
N LEU A 90 8.18 2.53 6.04
CA LEU A 90 7.36 1.59 6.81
C LEU A 90 8.13 0.33 7.27
N ASP A 91 9.45 0.43 7.38
CA ASP A 91 10.24 -0.64 7.97
C ASP A 91 9.92 -0.79 9.46
N ALA A 92 9.49 -1.99 9.86
CA ALA A 92 9.01 -2.24 11.22
C ALA A 92 10.08 -2.00 12.29
N GLU A 93 11.33 -2.42 12.05
CA GLU A 93 12.42 -2.22 13.01
C GLU A 93 12.69 -0.71 13.21
N ALA A 94 12.73 0.06 12.13
CA ALA A 94 12.92 1.50 12.20
C ALA A 94 11.75 2.23 12.88
N LEU A 95 10.51 1.72 12.73
CA LEU A 95 9.33 2.24 13.42
C LEU A 95 9.36 1.93 14.93
N PHE A 96 9.74 0.71 15.31
CA PHE A 96 9.92 0.34 16.72
C PHE A 96 11.03 1.15 17.41
N ASP A 97 12.10 1.47 16.68
CA ASP A 97 13.24 2.23 17.21
C ASP A 97 12.93 3.71 17.46
N ASP A 98 11.98 4.31 16.73
CA ASP A 98 11.64 5.75 16.76
C ASP A 98 10.13 5.98 16.53
N PRO A 99 9.25 5.55 17.46
CA PRO A 99 7.80 5.53 17.24
C PRO A 99 7.18 6.92 17.12
N GLU A 100 7.77 7.93 17.77
CA GLU A 100 7.28 9.32 17.74
C GLU A 100 7.63 10.06 16.45
N ARG A 101 8.42 9.44 15.56
CA ARG A 101 8.82 10.06 14.31
C ARG A 101 7.85 9.72 13.21
N LEU A 102 7.30 10.75 12.58
CA LEU A 102 6.69 10.62 11.26
C LEU A 102 7.78 10.34 10.21
N ARG A 103 7.80 9.10 9.70
CA ARG A 103 8.72 8.62 8.67
C ARG A 103 8.08 8.60 7.29
N LEU A 104 6.78 8.33 7.23
CA LEU A 104 6.02 8.26 5.99
C LEU A 104 5.97 9.64 5.33
N SER A 105 6.36 9.71 4.06
CA SER A 105 6.27 10.90 3.22
C SER A 105 5.42 10.59 2.00
N PRO A 106 4.08 10.77 2.10
CA PRO A 106 3.17 10.48 1.00
C PRO A 106 3.25 11.55 -0.09
N LEU A 107 2.91 11.16 -1.31
CA LEU A 107 2.73 12.11 -2.42
C LEU A 107 1.29 12.60 -2.42
N MET A 108 1.11 13.84 -1.96
CA MET A 108 -0.19 14.52 -1.89
C MET A 108 -0.06 15.95 -2.44
N SER A 109 -1.06 16.39 -3.19
CA SER A 109 -1.21 17.79 -3.58
C SER A 109 -1.94 18.55 -2.48
N ALA A 110 -1.46 19.75 -2.17
CA ALA A 110 -2.14 20.65 -1.25
C ALA A 110 -3.32 21.32 -1.96
N TRP A 111 -4.52 21.14 -1.43
CA TRP A 111 -5.77 21.71 -1.95
C TRP A 111 -6.40 22.66 -0.94
N ASP A 112 -5.99 23.93 -0.97
CA ASP A 112 -6.71 25.02 -0.30
C ASP A 112 -7.73 25.69 -1.26
N GLU A 113 -8.45 26.72 -0.78
CA GLU A 113 -9.40 27.47 -1.63
C GLU A 113 -8.70 28.13 -2.84
N ALA A 114 -7.48 28.62 -2.66
CA ALA A 114 -6.74 29.32 -3.72
C ALA A 114 -6.25 28.35 -4.80
N ALA A 115 -5.73 27.19 -4.43
CA ALA A 115 -5.31 26.13 -5.34
C ALA A 115 -6.48 25.62 -6.18
N ARG A 116 -7.64 25.40 -5.55
CA ARG A 116 -8.88 25.01 -6.26
C ARG A 116 -9.33 26.09 -7.24
N ALA A 117 -9.36 27.35 -6.82
CA ALA A 117 -9.73 28.47 -7.68
C ALA A 117 -8.75 28.64 -8.87
N GLN A 118 -7.46 28.44 -8.63
CA GLN A 118 -6.43 28.53 -9.66
C GLN A 118 -6.57 27.40 -10.70
N ALA A 119 -6.79 26.16 -10.27
CA ALA A 119 -7.01 25.03 -11.17
C ALA A 119 -8.21 25.26 -12.12
N VAL A 120 -9.28 25.88 -11.61
CA VAL A 120 -10.45 26.28 -12.42
C VAL A 120 -10.11 27.42 -13.37
N ALA A 121 -9.38 28.44 -12.91
CA ALA A 121 -8.99 29.59 -13.73
C ALA A 121 -8.08 29.20 -14.89
N ASP A 122 -7.19 28.22 -14.68
CA ASP A 122 -6.29 27.67 -15.70
C ASP A 122 -7.00 26.68 -16.65
N GLY A 123 -8.25 26.34 -16.37
CA GLY A 123 -9.03 25.39 -17.16
C GLY A 123 -8.56 23.94 -17.02
N ALA A 124 -7.85 23.62 -15.92
CA ALA A 124 -7.38 22.26 -15.64
C ALA A 124 -8.54 21.30 -15.31
N MET A 125 -9.62 21.81 -14.70
CA MET A 125 -10.82 21.03 -14.33
C MET A 125 -12.05 21.93 -14.15
N ALA A 126 -13.24 21.32 -14.07
CA ALA A 126 -14.47 22.07 -13.81
C ALA A 126 -14.54 22.52 -12.34
N ALA A 127 -15.28 23.60 -12.08
CA ALA A 127 -15.45 24.12 -10.73
C ALA A 127 -16.15 23.14 -9.76
N ALA A 128 -17.02 22.26 -10.29
CA ALA A 128 -17.65 21.22 -9.50
C ALA A 128 -16.60 20.18 -9.04
N ASP A 129 -15.76 19.70 -9.95
CA ASP A 129 -14.72 18.71 -9.65
C ASP A 129 -13.67 19.28 -8.69
N ALA A 130 -13.23 20.52 -8.91
CA ALA A 130 -12.28 21.20 -8.03
C ALA A 130 -12.83 21.37 -6.60
N ALA A 131 -14.14 21.58 -6.43
CA ALA A 131 -14.74 21.74 -5.12
C ALA A 131 -14.72 20.47 -4.27
N GLU A 132 -14.62 19.30 -4.90
CA GLU A 132 -14.54 18.00 -4.23
C GLU A 132 -13.11 17.64 -3.79
N LEU A 133 -12.09 18.34 -4.30
CA LEU A 133 -10.70 18.07 -3.96
C LEU A 133 -10.33 18.54 -2.55
N VAL A 134 -9.68 17.65 -1.82
CA VAL A 134 -9.17 17.86 -0.46
C VAL A 134 -7.78 17.21 -0.34
N THR A 135 -6.84 17.87 0.36
CA THR A 135 -5.43 17.42 0.49
C THR A 135 -5.35 15.99 1.04
N GLY A 136 -4.88 15.02 0.25
CA GLY A 136 -4.79 13.62 0.68
C GLY A 136 -6.06 12.78 0.48
N GLY A 137 -7.13 13.34 -0.08
CA GLY A 137 -8.34 12.59 -0.44
C GLY A 137 -8.07 11.50 -1.49
N LEU A 138 -7.44 11.87 -2.61
CA LEU A 138 -7.08 10.94 -3.68
C LEU A 138 -6.10 9.86 -3.22
N TRP A 139 -5.14 10.25 -2.36
CA TRP A 139 -4.23 9.31 -1.73
C TRP A 139 -4.97 8.28 -0.87
N ALA A 140 -5.90 8.72 -0.04
CA ALA A 140 -6.69 7.81 0.78
C ALA A 140 -7.63 6.91 -0.05
N ASP A 141 -8.16 7.40 -1.18
CA ASP A 141 -8.90 6.57 -2.14
C ASP A 141 -8.03 5.44 -2.71
N GLY A 142 -6.78 5.75 -3.07
CA GLY A 142 -5.81 4.76 -3.54
C GLY A 142 -5.48 3.71 -2.47
N PHE A 143 -5.28 4.16 -1.24
CA PHE A 143 -5.03 3.28 -0.10
C PHE A 143 -6.19 2.30 0.11
N VAL A 144 -7.43 2.79 0.07
CA VAL A 144 -8.63 1.95 0.20
C VAL A 144 -8.77 0.99 -0.98
N ALA A 145 -8.48 1.42 -2.21
CA ALA A 145 -8.55 0.56 -3.39
C ALA A 145 -7.61 -0.67 -3.28
N ALA A 146 -6.39 -0.49 -2.75
CA ALA A 146 -5.49 -1.60 -2.49
C ALA A 146 -6.03 -2.56 -1.41
N ILE A 147 -6.68 -2.03 -0.37
CA ILE A 147 -7.35 -2.87 0.64
C ILE A 147 -8.46 -3.70 0.00
N GLU A 148 -9.24 -3.11 -0.91
CA GLU A 148 -10.32 -3.80 -1.61
C GLU A 148 -9.80 -4.90 -2.54
N ASP A 149 -8.76 -4.61 -3.33
CA ASP A 149 -8.12 -5.56 -4.24
C ASP A 149 -7.51 -6.75 -3.48
N PHE A 150 -6.98 -6.49 -2.27
CA PHE A 150 -6.35 -7.49 -1.41
C PHE A 150 -7.17 -7.78 -0.15
N ALA A 151 -8.50 -7.68 -0.22
CA ALA A 151 -9.37 -7.74 0.95
C ALA A 151 -9.19 -9.01 1.80
N ALA A 152 -8.83 -10.14 1.17
CA ALA A 152 -8.54 -11.38 1.89
C ALA A 152 -7.35 -11.27 2.86
N ASP A 153 -6.35 -10.46 2.51
CA ASP A 153 -5.18 -10.21 3.35
C ASP A 153 -5.52 -9.23 4.48
N TRP A 154 -6.42 -8.27 4.23
CA TRP A 154 -6.79 -7.19 5.15
C TRP A 154 -7.88 -7.54 6.17
N THR A 155 -7.95 -8.82 6.59
CA THR A 155 -8.92 -9.28 7.59
C THR A 155 -8.25 -9.54 8.94
N ALA A 156 -8.63 -8.76 9.96
CA ALA A 156 -8.32 -9.08 11.35
C ALA A 156 -9.05 -10.36 11.78
N THR A 157 -8.43 -11.19 12.63
CA THR A 157 -9.13 -12.38 13.12
C THR A 157 -10.10 -12.00 14.23
N PRO A 158 -11.33 -12.58 14.29
CA PRO A 158 -12.35 -12.16 15.25
C PRO A 158 -11.99 -12.31 16.73
N ASP A 159 -10.95 -13.11 17.04
CA ASP A 159 -10.45 -13.35 18.40
C ASP A 159 -9.27 -12.44 18.77
N ASP A 160 -8.90 -11.46 17.91
CA ASP A 160 -7.85 -10.50 18.22
C ASP A 160 -8.40 -9.46 19.22
N ASP A 161 -7.81 -9.44 20.42
CA ASP A 161 -8.17 -8.50 21.50
C ASP A 161 -8.02 -7.02 21.05
N ASP A 162 -7.20 -6.75 20.02
CA ASP A 162 -6.91 -5.44 19.46
C ASP A 162 -7.60 -5.16 18.10
N ALA A 163 -8.63 -5.93 17.72
CA ALA A 163 -9.37 -5.70 16.47
C ALA A 163 -10.02 -4.30 16.39
N ALA A 164 -10.34 -3.69 17.54
CA ALA A 164 -10.85 -2.32 17.59
C ALA A 164 -9.81 -1.29 17.14
N LEU A 165 -8.54 -1.46 17.56
CA LEU A 165 -7.44 -0.57 17.17
C LEU A 165 -7.23 -0.61 15.64
N PHE A 166 -7.27 -1.79 15.02
CA PHE A 166 -7.20 -1.92 13.57
C PHE A 166 -8.25 -1.08 12.84
N VAL A 167 -9.50 -1.11 13.33
CA VAL A 167 -10.60 -0.31 12.77
C VAL A 167 -10.38 1.20 12.99
N GLU A 168 -9.90 1.59 14.17
CA GLU A 168 -9.58 2.98 14.49
C GLU A 168 -8.46 3.54 13.61
N LEU A 169 -7.40 2.76 13.35
CA LEU A 169 -6.31 3.13 12.46
C LEU A 169 -6.78 3.33 11.02
N LEU A 170 -7.59 2.40 10.49
CA LEU A 170 -8.19 2.55 9.16
C LEU A 170 -9.14 3.74 9.08
N ALA A 171 -9.82 4.08 10.18
CA ALA A 171 -10.71 5.23 10.24
C ALA A 171 -9.97 6.57 10.07
N GLN A 172 -8.70 6.69 10.50
CA GLN A 172 -7.90 7.90 10.29
C GLN A 172 -7.60 8.12 8.80
N VAL A 173 -7.21 7.06 8.08
CA VAL A 173 -7.01 7.14 6.62
C VAL A 173 -8.33 7.45 5.91
N HIS A 174 -9.42 6.79 6.30
CA HIS A 174 -10.73 7.02 5.73
C HIS A 174 -11.23 8.47 5.93
N ALA A 175 -10.87 9.12 7.04
CA ALA A 175 -11.27 10.50 7.32
C ALA A 175 -10.80 11.48 6.24
N LEU A 176 -9.67 11.20 5.57
CA LEU A 176 -9.16 12.02 4.48
C LEU A 176 -10.09 12.02 3.25
N ARG A 177 -10.92 10.99 3.07
CA ARG A 177 -11.88 10.89 1.95
C ARG A 177 -13.17 11.67 2.19
N LEU A 178 -13.39 12.15 3.40
CA LEU A 178 -14.63 12.82 3.77
C LEU A 178 -14.61 14.27 3.30
N ALA A 179 -15.66 14.67 2.59
CA ALA A 179 -15.83 16.04 2.12
C ALA A 179 -15.87 17.05 3.28
N GLU A 180 -15.27 18.22 3.07
CA GLU A 180 -15.28 19.33 4.02
C GLU A 180 -16.72 19.70 4.43
N GLY A 181 -16.96 19.84 5.73
CA GLY A 181 -18.27 20.20 6.29
C GLY A 181 -19.33 19.09 6.30
N SER A 182 -19.05 17.92 5.71
CA SER A 182 -19.96 16.77 5.73
C SER A 182 -20.31 16.32 7.15
N GLU A 183 -21.49 15.73 7.34
CA GLU A 183 -21.89 15.16 8.64
C GLU A 183 -20.93 14.05 9.07
N ALA A 184 -20.46 13.22 8.13
CA ALA A 184 -19.51 12.15 8.41
C ALA A 184 -18.17 12.69 8.94
N LEU A 185 -17.63 13.77 8.35
CA LEU A 185 -16.42 14.40 8.86
C LEU A 185 -16.65 15.01 10.24
N ARG A 186 -17.76 15.73 10.44
CA ARG A 186 -18.12 16.30 11.75
C ARG A 186 -18.26 15.23 12.82
N GLU A 187 -18.82 14.07 12.49
CA GLU A 187 -18.93 12.94 13.38
C GLU A 187 -17.56 12.33 13.73
N HIS A 188 -16.70 12.12 12.73
CA HIS A 188 -15.33 11.64 12.97
C HIS A 188 -14.57 12.62 13.87
N LEU A 189 -14.63 13.92 13.59
CA LEU A 189 -13.96 14.95 14.39
C LEU A 189 -14.43 14.93 15.85
N ARG A 190 -15.75 14.84 16.07
CA ARG A 190 -16.34 14.79 17.40
C ARG A 190 -15.93 13.54 18.19
N THR A 191 -15.90 12.39 17.54
CA THR A 191 -15.63 11.10 18.19
C THR A 191 -14.13 10.88 18.45
N THR A 192 -13.27 11.29 17.52
CA THR A 192 -11.82 11.11 17.62
C THR A 192 -11.14 12.23 18.40
N TYR A 193 -11.52 13.49 18.17
CA TYR A 193 -10.79 14.67 18.67
C TYR A 193 -11.57 15.53 19.67
N GLY A 194 -12.86 15.24 19.90
CA GLY A 194 -13.67 15.94 20.91
C GLY A 194 -13.78 17.45 20.65
N GLU A 195 -13.59 18.25 21.71
CA GLU A 195 -13.66 19.72 21.62
C GLU A 195 -12.44 20.35 20.93
N ASP A 196 -11.29 19.65 20.92
CA ASP A 196 -10.07 20.16 20.30
C ASP A 196 -10.17 20.18 18.78
N GLY A 197 -10.92 19.22 18.20
CA GLY A 197 -11.04 19.05 16.75
C GLY A 197 -9.71 18.76 16.06
N ALA A 198 -9.73 18.82 14.73
CA ALA A 198 -8.55 18.70 13.90
C ALA A 198 -8.75 19.53 12.62
N ASP A 199 -7.71 20.23 12.19
CA ASP A 199 -7.66 20.79 10.85
C ASP A 199 -7.16 19.74 9.85
N ARG A 200 -7.08 20.12 8.57
CA ARG A 200 -6.72 19.16 7.53
C ARG A 200 -5.28 18.67 7.64
N GLU A 201 -4.35 19.54 8.06
CA GLU A 201 -2.95 19.18 8.27
C GLU A 201 -2.83 18.12 9.35
N ARG A 202 -3.49 18.32 10.49
CA ARG A 202 -3.54 17.31 11.55
C ARG A 202 -4.14 15.99 11.07
N LEU A 203 -5.24 16.01 10.31
CA LEU A 203 -5.82 14.77 9.77
C LEU A 203 -4.83 14.01 8.86
N VAL A 204 -4.02 14.72 8.07
CA VAL A 204 -3.00 14.10 7.22
C VAL A 204 -1.88 13.48 8.07
N ASP A 205 -1.39 14.19 9.08
CA ASP A 205 -0.38 13.67 10.00
C ASP A 205 -0.88 12.42 10.74
N GLU A 206 -2.09 12.49 11.31
CA GLU A 206 -2.72 11.39 12.07
C GLU A 206 -2.99 10.18 11.16
N ALA A 207 -3.36 10.38 9.89
CA ALA A 207 -3.46 9.29 8.92
C ALA A 207 -2.09 8.65 8.63
N CYS A 208 -1.03 9.46 8.53
CA CYS A 208 0.32 8.93 8.30
C CYS A 208 0.85 8.15 9.52
N TYR A 209 0.64 8.65 10.73
CA TYR A 209 0.92 7.90 11.96
C TYR A 209 0.09 6.62 12.03
N ALA A 210 -1.20 6.68 11.69
CA ALA A 210 -2.06 5.50 11.70
C ALA A 210 -1.57 4.40 10.74
N VAL A 211 -1.02 4.77 9.57
CA VAL A 211 -0.42 3.79 8.64
C VAL A 211 0.85 3.16 9.21
N GLN A 212 1.67 3.93 9.93
CA GLN A 212 2.84 3.38 10.63
C GLN A 212 2.44 2.40 11.73
N ASP A 213 1.44 2.77 12.54
CA ASP A 213 0.91 1.91 13.60
C ASP A 213 0.23 0.67 13.02
N LEU A 214 -0.45 0.80 11.88
CA LEU A 214 -1.04 -0.32 11.15
C LEU A 214 0.02 -1.30 10.65
N ARG A 215 1.17 -0.78 10.19
CA ARG A 215 2.31 -1.62 9.83
C ARG A 215 2.84 -2.42 11.03
N LEU A 216 2.95 -1.79 12.20
CA LEU A 216 3.35 -2.45 13.45
C LEU A 216 2.30 -3.45 13.92
N TRP A 217 1.02 -3.10 13.84
CA TRP A 217 -0.09 -3.99 14.15
C TRP A 217 0.01 -5.28 13.33
N TRP A 218 0.30 -5.18 12.03
CA TRP A 218 0.51 -6.35 11.19
C TRP A 218 1.76 -7.19 11.54
N VAL A 219 2.78 -6.62 12.19
CA VAL A 219 3.92 -7.44 12.67
C VAL A 219 3.45 -8.44 13.72
N ASP A 220 2.55 -8.03 14.59
CA ASP A 220 2.03 -8.87 15.67
C ASP A 220 0.86 -9.77 15.23
N HIS A 221 0.11 -9.35 14.21
CA HIS A 221 -1.16 -9.97 13.79
C HIS A 221 -1.13 -10.63 12.39
N ALA A 222 0.01 -10.62 11.69
CA ALA A 222 0.09 -11.19 10.34
C ALA A 222 -0.41 -12.65 10.29
N PRO A 223 -1.14 -13.04 9.22
CA PRO A 223 -1.60 -14.40 9.04
C PRO A 223 -0.44 -15.38 9.15
N ARG A 224 -0.49 -16.27 10.15
CA ARG A 224 0.55 -17.29 10.32
C ARG A 224 0.60 -18.14 9.05
N PRO A 225 1.78 -18.30 8.40
CA PRO A 225 1.88 -19.09 7.18
C PRO A 225 1.33 -20.48 7.46
N ALA A 226 0.38 -20.92 6.62
CA ALA A 226 -0.24 -22.22 6.76
C ALA A 226 0.87 -23.27 6.91
N THR A 227 0.80 -24.07 7.97
CA THR A 227 1.81 -25.11 8.20
C THR A 227 1.89 -25.99 6.96
N ARG A 228 2.99 -25.86 6.20
CA ARG A 228 3.21 -26.66 5.00
C ARG A 228 3.24 -28.11 5.45
N ARG A 229 2.18 -28.85 5.15
CA ARG A 229 2.16 -30.30 5.33
C ARG A 229 3.20 -30.89 4.37
N VAL A 230 4.40 -31.12 4.88
CA VAL A 230 5.43 -31.87 4.16
C VAL A 230 4.87 -33.28 3.98
N ALA A 231 4.67 -33.70 2.73
CA ALA A 231 4.33 -35.08 2.45
C ALA A 231 5.36 -35.98 3.14
N PRO A 232 4.94 -37.05 3.83
CA PRO A 232 5.86 -37.90 4.58
C PRO A 232 6.99 -38.35 3.65
N THR A 233 8.23 -38.07 4.04
CA THR A 233 9.40 -38.57 3.30
C THR A 233 9.31 -40.09 3.23
N PRO A 234 9.50 -40.71 2.05
CA PRO A 234 9.48 -42.16 1.91
C PRO A 234 10.38 -42.82 2.95
N GLY A 235 9.85 -43.78 3.69
CA GLY A 235 10.61 -44.56 4.63
C GLY A 235 11.76 -45.28 3.93
N ARG A 236 12.84 -45.59 4.67
CA ARG A 236 14.06 -46.22 4.12
C ARG A 236 13.81 -47.45 3.24
N ASN A 237 12.71 -48.19 3.49
CA ASN A 237 12.35 -49.40 2.74
C ASN A 237 11.20 -49.22 1.73
N ASP A 238 10.59 -48.04 1.65
CA ASP A 238 9.43 -47.77 0.78
C ASP A 238 9.84 -47.71 -0.70
N PRO A 239 8.90 -47.88 -1.64
CA PRO A 239 9.16 -47.66 -3.06
C PRO A 239 9.74 -46.28 -3.32
N CYS A 240 10.79 -46.21 -4.12
CA CYS A 240 11.45 -44.96 -4.43
C CYS A 240 10.54 -44.08 -5.32
N PRO A 241 10.39 -42.76 -5.03
CA PRO A 241 9.47 -41.88 -5.75
C PRO A 241 9.83 -41.64 -7.23
N CYS A 242 11.04 -42.01 -7.68
CA CYS A 242 11.44 -41.91 -9.09
C CYS A 242 10.82 -42.98 -10.01
N GLY A 243 9.95 -43.85 -9.49
CA GLY A 243 9.30 -44.90 -10.28
C GLY A 243 10.20 -46.09 -10.65
N SER A 244 11.44 -46.16 -10.14
CA SER A 244 12.38 -47.25 -10.49
C SER A 244 12.04 -48.64 -9.93
N GLY A 245 10.98 -48.77 -9.13
CA GLY A 245 10.60 -50.03 -8.44
C GLY A 245 11.55 -50.46 -7.30
N ARG A 246 12.64 -49.72 -7.04
CA ARG A 246 13.61 -50.02 -5.98
C ARG A 246 13.18 -49.42 -4.64
N LYS A 247 13.65 -50.02 -3.52
CA LYS A 247 13.51 -49.41 -2.17
C LYS A 247 14.31 -48.11 -2.09
N PHE A 248 13.79 -47.10 -1.38
CA PHE A 248 14.39 -45.76 -1.27
C PHE A 248 15.89 -45.81 -0.91
N LYS A 249 16.28 -46.59 0.10
CA LYS A 249 17.69 -46.76 0.52
C LYS A 249 18.66 -47.31 -0.54
N LYS A 250 18.15 -47.93 -1.59
CA LYS A 250 18.93 -48.50 -2.69
C LYS A 250 18.90 -47.62 -3.94
N CYS A 251 18.34 -46.42 -3.83
CA CYS A 251 18.19 -45.47 -4.91
C CYS A 251 18.47 -44.06 -4.39
N HIS A 252 17.47 -43.20 -4.25
CA HIS A 252 17.66 -41.81 -3.83
C HIS A 252 18.12 -41.65 -2.37
N GLY A 253 17.98 -42.70 -1.54
CA GLY A 253 18.51 -42.75 -0.18
C GLY A 253 19.81 -43.56 -0.07
N ALA A 254 20.52 -43.83 -1.17
CA ALA A 254 21.80 -44.53 -1.15
C ALA A 254 22.93 -43.54 -0.82
N THR A 255 23.73 -43.86 0.19
CA THR A 255 24.97 -43.13 0.48
C THR A 255 26.07 -43.66 -0.43
N PRO A 256 26.86 -42.80 -1.11
CA PRO A 256 28.06 -43.23 -1.81
C PRO A 256 29.02 -43.88 -0.80
N GLY A 257 29.47 -45.10 -1.12
CA GLY A 257 30.48 -45.82 -0.34
C GLY A 257 31.89 -45.43 -0.71
#